data_AF-K0T3I2-F1
#
_entry.id   AF-K0T3I2-F1
#
_cell.length_a   1.000
_cell.length_b   1.000
_cell.length_c   1.000
_cell.angle_alpha   90.00
_cell.angle_beta   90.00
_cell.angle_gamma   90.00
#
_symmetry.space_group_name_H-M   'P 1'
#
loop_
_entity.id
_entity.type
_entity.pdbx_description
1 polymer ?
#
loop_
_entity_poly.entity_id
_entity_poly.type
_entity_poly.pdbx_seq_one_letter_code
_entity_poly.pdbx_strand_id
1 'polypeptide(L)'
;MIRYFQVQRNVDEVSDNVAGMMRHVPHLKLKRAKEMYQKICKEYGEESPIALELGVNYANRMMEADLWLEGERLLLRLNSISRRVLGVYHDTRTYVEAAIAFYKTRRVMVKSENAHQYEFLNYDNSDYGHKCVIKGPIVDAVNRDTKQEKVQSINFDDLRIILGTPVVLRGMDKGLRHLSGKLAVILEWNDEADPFTYQVAFEGNRYEPCNVEPKNVRIVFDLPPKRH
;
A
#
# COMPACT_ATOMS: atom_id res chain seq x y z
N MET A 1 -40.38 26.14 -3.19
CA MET A 1 -39.19 25.99 -2.31
C MET A 1 -39.12 24.62 -1.61
N ILE A 2 -40.24 24.04 -1.15
CA ILE A 2 -40.25 22.76 -0.40
C ILE A 2 -39.84 21.51 -1.23
N ARG A 3 -40.18 21.45 -2.54
CA ARG A 3 -39.83 20.30 -3.39
C ARG A 3 -38.33 20.15 -3.69
N TYR A 4 -37.56 21.23 -3.65
CA TYR A 4 -36.11 21.19 -3.93
C TYR A 4 -35.33 20.55 -2.77
N PHE A 5 -35.73 20.84 -1.52
CA PHE A 5 -35.12 20.26 -0.33
C PHE A 5 -35.38 18.76 -0.18
N GLN A 6 -36.55 18.26 -0.61
CA GLN A 6 -36.84 16.82 -0.59
C GLN A 6 -36.05 16.02 -1.63
N VAL A 7 -35.81 16.61 -2.81
CA VAL A 7 -35.00 15.97 -3.86
C VAL A 7 -33.53 15.90 -3.44
N GLN A 8 -32.98 16.97 -2.85
CA GLN A 8 -31.59 16.97 -2.38
C GLN A 8 -31.35 15.93 -1.27
N ARG A 9 -32.26 15.83 -0.30
CA ARG A 9 -32.17 14.87 0.81
C ARG A 9 -32.20 13.42 0.35
N ASN A 10 -33.00 13.10 -0.68
CA ASN A 10 -33.05 11.76 -1.28
C ASN A 10 -31.79 11.43 -2.10
N VAL A 11 -31.14 12.43 -2.71
CA VAL A 11 -29.87 12.23 -3.44
C VAL A 11 -28.72 11.96 -2.46
N ASP A 12 -28.68 12.70 -1.35
CA ASP A 12 -27.67 12.50 -0.30
C ASP A 12 -27.84 11.13 0.39
N GLU A 13 -29.08 10.70 0.66
CA GLU A 13 -29.38 9.41 1.27
C GLU A 13 -29.09 8.21 0.34
N VAL A 14 -29.28 8.37 -0.98
CA VAL A 14 -28.86 7.36 -1.98
C VAL A 14 -27.34 7.34 -2.12
N SER A 15 -26.68 8.49 -2.10
CA SER A 15 -25.21 8.59 -2.12
C SER A 15 -24.58 7.91 -0.91
N ASP A 16 -25.12 8.15 0.29
CA ASP A 16 -24.67 7.52 1.53
C ASP A 16 -24.91 6.00 1.56
N ASN A 17 -26.03 5.53 1.00
CA ASN A 17 -26.33 4.11 0.89
C ASN A 17 -25.43 3.39 -0.14
N VAL A 18 -25.13 4.04 -1.27
CA VAL A 18 -24.19 3.51 -2.28
C VAL A 18 -22.75 3.55 -1.74
N ALA A 19 -22.35 4.62 -1.06
CA ALA A 19 -21.05 4.71 -0.39
C ALA A 19 -20.93 3.70 0.77
N GLY A 20 -22.03 3.41 1.48
CA GLY A 20 -22.12 2.35 2.48
C GLY A 20 -21.98 0.95 1.88
N MET A 21 -22.65 0.67 0.76
CA MET A 21 -22.49 -0.57 0.00
C MET A 21 -21.09 -0.74 -0.57
N MET A 22 -20.50 0.31 -1.14
CA MET A 22 -19.13 0.29 -1.68
C MET A 22 -18.09 0.06 -0.59
N ARG A 23 -18.28 0.61 0.62
CA ARG A 23 -17.42 0.33 1.79
C ARG A 23 -17.57 -1.11 2.31
N HIS A 24 -18.73 -1.76 2.14
CA HIS A 24 -18.95 -3.13 2.59
C HIS A 24 -18.30 -4.21 1.70
N VAL A 25 -18.21 -4.00 0.38
CA VAL A 25 -17.74 -5.02 -0.56
C VAL A 25 -16.30 -5.50 -0.31
N PRO A 26 -15.31 -4.63 -0.06
CA PRO A 26 -13.95 -5.07 0.27
C PRO A 26 -13.88 -5.91 1.55
N HIS A 27 -14.63 -5.55 2.58
CA HIS A 27 -14.63 -6.28 3.86
C HIS A 27 -15.22 -7.68 3.75
N LEU A 28 -16.30 -7.88 2.98
CA LEU A 28 -16.84 -9.23 2.75
C LEU A 28 -15.88 -10.11 1.94
N LYS A 29 -15.26 -9.56 0.89
CA LYS A 29 -14.26 -10.28 0.09
C LYS A 29 -13.06 -10.68 0.94
N LEU A 30 -12.55 -9.76 1.77
CA LEU A 30 -11.47 -10.02 2.71
C LEU A 30 -11.82 -11.14 3.70
N LYS A 31 -13.02 -11.09 4.31
CA LYS A 31 -13.46 -12.11 5.26
C LYS A 31 -13.52 -13.50 4.61
N ARG A 32 -14.12 -13.61 3.43
CA ARG A 32 -14.21 -14.88 2.69
C ARG A 32 -12.83 -15.43 2.32
N ALA A 33 -11.93 -14.58 1.80
CA ALA A 33 -10.57 -15.00 1.46
C ALA A 33 -9.80 -15.51 2.69
N LYS A 34 -9.95 -14.84 3.84
CA LYS A 34 -9.39 -15.29 5.12
C LYS A 34 -9.91 -16.67 5.52
N GLU A 35 -11.23 -16.86 5.48
CA GLU A 35 -11.87 -18.11 5.88
C GLU A 35 -11.43 -19.28 4.98
N MET A 36 -11.35 -19.06 3.66
CA MET A 36 -10.88 -20.06 2.71
C MET A 36 -9.41 -20.43 2.96
N TYR A 37 -8.53 -19.43 3.11
CA TYR A 37 -7.12 -19.66 3.43
C TYR A 37 -6.98 -20.47 4.73
N GLN A 38 -7.68 -20.08 5.79
CA GLN A 38 -7.64 -20.77 7.08
C GLN A 38 -8.18 -22.20 7.02
N LYS A 39 -9.24 -22.45 6.25
CA LYS A 39 -9.79 -23.79 6.04
C LYS A 39 -8.76 -24.70 5.37
N ILE A 40 -8.17 -24.25 4.26
CA ILE A 40 -7.19 -25.04 3.51
C ILE A 40 -5.90 -25.26 4.31
N CYS A 41 -5.44 -24.28 5.09
CA CYS A 41 -4.33 -24.49 6.02
C CYS A 41 -4.60 -25.59 7.04
N LYS A 42 -5.84 -25.71 7.55
CA LYS A 42 -6.21 -26.78 8.50
C LYS A 42 -6.30 -28.15 7.84
N GLU A 43 -6.76 -28.21 6.59
CA GLU A 43 -7.04 -29.45 5.88
C GLU A 43 -5.77 -30.04 5.22
N TYR A 44 -4.92 -29.19 4.64
CA TYR A 44 -3.76 -29.60 3.83
C TYR A 44 -2.42 -29.07 4.34
N GLY A 45 -2.42 -28.24 5.39
CA GLY A 45 -1.24 -27.54 5.88
C GLY A 45 -0.93 -26.27 5.09
N GLU A 46 -0.31 -25.30 5.77
CA GLU A 46 0.10 -24.01 5.19
C GLU A 46 1.19 -24.15 4.11
N GLU A 47 1.90 -25.28 4.08
CA GLU A 47 2.95 -25.59 3.12
C GLU A 47 2.41 -26.11 1.77
N SER A 48 1.12 -26.44 1.69
CA SER A 48 0.51 -26.94 0.47
C SER A 48 0.44 -25.85 -0.62
N PRO A 49 0.64 -26.18 -1.92
CA PRO A 49 0.53 -25.20 -3.00
C PRO A 49 -0.80 -24.43 -3.01
N ILE A 50 -1.91 -25.14 -2.76
CA ILE A 50 -3.23 -24.52 -2.69
C ILE A 50 -3.38 -23.55 -1.51
N ALA A 51 -2.75 -23.82 -0.36
CA ALA A 51 -2.72 -22.87 0.75
C ALA A 51 -1.95 -21.61 0.37
N LEU A 52 -0.80 -21.75 -0.28
CA LEU A 52 0.02 -20.62 -0.73
C LEU A 52 -0.74 -19.73 -1.73
N GLU A 53 -1.42 -20.30 -2.71
CA GLU A 53 -2.22 -19.55 -3.68
C GLU A 53 -3.38 -18.77 -3.03
N LEU A 54 -4.12 -19.42 -2.13
CA LEU A 54 -5.18 -18.75 -1.37
C LEU A 54 -4.62 -17.71 -0.39
N GLY A 55 -3.41 -17.90 0.12
CA GLY A 55 -2.69 -16.93 0.93
C GLY A 55 -2.36 -15.65 0.14
N VAL A 56 -1.91 -15.78 -1.11
CA VAL A 56 -1.70 -14.64 -2.02
C VAL A 56 -3.04 -13.95 -2.32
N ASN A 57 -4.11 -14.72 -2.58
CA ASN A 57 -5.44 -14.14 -2.77
C ASN A 57 -5.89 -13.34 -1.54
N TYR A 58 -5.69 -13.88 -0.34
CA TYR A 58 -6.01 -13.22 0.90
C TYR A 58 -5.22 -11.93 1.10
N ALA A 59 -3.91 -11.93 0.81
CA ALA A 59 -3.09 -10.72 0.81
C ALA A 59 -3.65 -9.67 -0.18
N ASN A 60 -3.99 -10.07 -1.41
CA ASN A 60 -4.58 -9.13 -2.38
C ASN A 60 -5.92 -8.53 -1.90
N ARG A 61 -6.74 -9.29 -1.17
CA ARG A 61 -7.94 -8.73 -0.52
C ARG A 61 -7.61 -7.81 0.65
N MET A 62 -6.50 -8.03 1.35
CA MET A 62 -6.02 -7.11 2.40
C MET A 62 -5.68 -5.75 1.81
N MET A 63 -4.96 -5.74 0.68
CA MET A 63 -4.65 -4.52 -0.06
C MET A 63 -5.90 -3.75 -0.50
N GLU A 64 -6.90 -4.43 -1.07
CA GLU A 64 -8.19 -3.82 -1.44
C GLU A 64 -8.97 -3.25 -0.23
N ALA A 65 -8.60 -3.66 0.99
CA ALA A 65 -9.19 -3.20 2.24
C ALA A 65 -8.23 -2.33 3.06
N ASP A 66 -7.24 -1.72 2.40
CA ASP A 66 -6.24 -0.80 2.96
C ASP A 66 -5.35 -1.40 4.08
N LEU A 67 -5.16 -2.73 4.06
CA LEU A 67 -4.29 -3.49 4.97
C LEU A 67 -2.97 -3.86 4.29
N TRP A 68 -2.33 -2.88 3.66
CA TRP A 68 -1.13 -3.09 2.83
C TRP A 68 0.05 -3.66 3.62
N LEU A 69 0.29 -3.18 4.84
CA LEU A 69 1.39 -3.65 5.68
C LEU A 69 1.18 -5.12 6.08
N GLU A 70 -0.03 -5.48 6.51
CA GLU A 70 -0.39 -6.84 6.86
C GLU A 70 -0.34 -7.78 5.64
N GLY A 71 -0.78 -7.31 4.47
CA GLY A 71 -0.70 -8.04 3.20
C GLY A 71 0.74 -8.34 2.80
N GLU A 72 1.63 -7.35 2.85
CA GLU A 72 3.05 -7.53 2.54
C GLU A 72 3.72 -8.51 3.52
N ARG A 73 3.42 -8.42 4.82
CA ARG A 73 3.92 -9.36 5.82
C ARG A 73 3.47 -10.80 5.56
N LEU A 74 2.21 -10.98 5.20
CA LEU A 74 1.69 -12.30 4.84
C LEU A 74 2.45 -12.86 3.64
N LEU A 75 2.62 -12.07 2.57
CA LEU A 75 3.35 -12.50 1.37
C LEU A 75 4.81 -12.85 1.69
N LEU A 76 5.52 -12.04 2.49
CA LEU A 76 6.89 -12.35 2.92
C LEU A 76 6.98 -13.70 3.63
N ARG A 77 6.02 -14.02 4.51
CA ARG A 77 5.93 -15.33 5.16
C ARG A 77 5.67 -16.44 4.15
N LEU A 78 4.69 -16.28 3.25
CA LEU A 78 4.35 -17.28 2.23
C LEU A 78 5.53 -17.57 1.30
N ASN A 79 6.33 -16.56 0.95
CA ASN A 79 7.54 -16.75 0.15
C ASN A 79 8.64 -17.50 0.89
N SER A 80 8.80 -17.27 2.19
CA SER A 80 9.70 -18.08 3.00
C SER A 80 9.28 -19.55 3.04
N ILE A 81 7.96 -19.82 3.07
CA ILE A 81 7.43 -21.18 3.04
C ILE A 81 7.61 -21.78 1.64
N SER A 82 7.19 -21.09 0.58
CA SER A 82 7.24 -21.59 -0.80
C SER A 82 8.67 -21.91 -1.23
N ARG A 83 9.66 -21.09 -0.87
CA ARG A 83 11.09 -21.35 -1.16
C ARG A 83 11.63 -22.59 -0.46
N ARG A 84 11.07 -22.97 0.68
CA ARG A 84 11.49 -24.14 1.47
C ARG A 84 10.88 -25.43 0.93
N VAL A 85 9.63 -25.39 0.46
CA VAL A 85 8.85 -26.60 0.13
C VAL A 85 8.65 -26.83 -1.37
N LEU A 86 8.82 -25.81 -2.21
CA LEU A 86 8.63 -25.88 -3.66
C LEU A 86 9.94 -25.67 -4.42
N GLY A 87 10.09 -26.41 -5.53
CA GLY A 87 11.18 -26.22 -6.49
C GLY A 87 11.17 -24.81 -7.10
N VAL A 88 12.34 -24.37 -7.59
CA VAL A 88 12.53 -23.00 -8.12
C VAL A 88 11.67 -22.68 -9.34
N TYR A 89 11.23 -23.70 -10.09
CA TYR A 89 10.37 -23.56 -11.27
C TYR A 89 8.91 -23.91 -11.02
N HIS A 90 8.50 -24.06 -9.75
CA HIS A 90 7.11 -24.37 -9.42
C HIS A 90 6.22 -23.13 -9.60
N ASP A 91 5.13 -23.25 -10.34
CA ASP A 91 4.24 -22.12 -10.69
C ASP A 91 3.75 -21.34 -9.48
N THR A 92 3.26 -22.03 -8.43
CA THR A 92 2.86 -21.38 -7.17
C THR A 92 3.98 -20.57 -6.52
N ARG A 93 5.24 -21.02 -6.60
CA ARG A 93 6.37 -20.24 -6.06
C ARG A 93 6.57 -18.98 -6.90
N THR A 94 6.60 -19.10 -8.22
CA THR A 94 6.69 -17.97 -9.15
C THR A 94 5.56 -16.96 -8.91
N TYR A 95 4.34 -17.44 -8.64
CA TYR A 95 3.18 -16.61 -8.34
C TYR A 95 3.36 -15.81 -7.03
N VAL A 96 3.84 -16.46 -5.97
CA VAL A 96 4.15 -15.79 -4.70
C VAL A 96 5.27 -14.75 -4.87
N GLU A 97 6.33 -15.08 -5.61
CA GLU A 97 7.45 -14.17 -5.90
C GLU A 97 6.98 -12.95 -6.69
N ALA A 98 6.12 -13.13 -7.70
CA ALA A 98 5.51 -12.03 -8.46
C ALA A 98 4.62 -11.13 -7.58
N ALA A 99 3.83 -11.72 -6.69
CA ALA A 99 3.01 -10.96 -5.74
C ALA A 99 3.88 -10.12 -4.79
N ILE A 100 4.99 -10.65 -4.28
CA ILE A 100 5.93 -9.86 -3.48
C ILE A 100 6.55 -8.73 -4.29
N ALA A 101 6.98 -8.99 -5.52
CA ALA A 101 7.59 -7.97 -6.38
C ALA A 101 6.62 -6.79 -6.60
N PHE A 102 5.33 -7.09 -6.78
CA PHE A 102 4.29 -6.06 -6.86
C PHE A 102 4.22 -5.21 -5.58
N TYR A 103 4.12 -5.84 -4.41
CA TYR A 103 4.04 -5.09 -3.13
C TYR A 103 5.30 -4.28 -2.87
N LYS A 104 6.49 -4.83 -3.15
CA LYS A 104 7.77 -4.17 -2.90
C LYS A 104 8.09 -3.03 -3.88
N THR A 105 7.38 -2.94 -5.00
CA THR A 105 7.55 -1.83 -5.93
C THR A 105 6.97 -0.56 -5.30
N ARG A 106 7.85 0.36 -4.88
CA ARG A 106 7.41 1.64 -4.31
C ARG A 106 7.18 2.63 -5.43
N ARG A 107 6.01 3.28 -5.45
CA ARG A 107 5.63 4.19 -6.53
C ARG A 107 5.39 5.60 -6.02
N VAL A 108 5.71 6.56 -6.86
CA VAL A 108 5.54 8.00 -6.61
C VAL A 108 5.02 8.67 -7.88
N MET A 109 4.45 9.86 -7.75
CA MET A 109 4.14 10.76 -8.86
C MET A 109 5.02 11.99 -8.75
N VAL A 110 5.42 12.56 -9.89
CA VAL A 110 6.14 13.84 -9.93
C VAL A 110 5.12 14.96 -10.01
N LYS A 111 5.15 15.93 -9.10
CA LYS A 111 4.13 16.99 -9.00
C LYS A 111 4.00 17.84 -10.27
N SER A 112 5.11 18.10 -10.94
CA SER A 112 5.16 18.93 -12.16
C SER A 112 4.71 18.21 -13.42
N GLU A 113 4.58 16.88 -13.39
CA GLU A 113 4.26 16.06 -14.55
C GLU A 113 2.91 15.37 -14.32
N ASN A 114 1.90 15.75 -15.09
CA ASN A 114 0.53 15.29 -14.93
C ASN A 114 0.41 13.76 -14.78
N ALA A 115 0.18 13.31 -13.55
CA ALA A 115 -0.28 11.98 -13.15
C ALA A 115 0.58 10.75 -13.56
N HIS A 116 1.80 10.92 -14.08
CA HIS A 116 2.66 9.78 -14.37
C HIS A 116 3.22 9.16 -13.07
N GLN A 117 3.12 7.83 -12.96
CA GLN A 117 3.77 7.09 -11.89
C GLN A 117 5.22 6.79 -12.24
N TYR A 118 6.05 6.76 -11.22
CA TYR A 118 7.46 6.40 -11.28
C TYR A 118 7.75 5.37 -10.20
N GLU A 119 8.68 4.46 -10.45
CA GLU A 119 9.24 3.61 -9.41
C GLU A 119 10.24 4.42 -8.60
N PHE A 120 10.07 4.42 -7.29
CA PHE A 120 11.00 5.00 -6.33
C PHE A 120 12.08 3.97 -6.01
N LEU A 121 13.33 4.23 -6.39
CA LEU A 121 14.42 3.26 -6.28
C LEU A 121 15.21 3.40 -4.99
N ASN A 122 15.60 4.62 -4.62
CA ASN A 122 16.28 4.88 -3.36
C ASN A 122 16.32 6.38 -3.02
N TYR A 123 16.69 6.69 -1.78
CA TYR A 123 17.18 8.01 -1.41
C TYR A 123 18.58 8.23 -1.97
N ASP A 124 18.85 9.45 -2.42
CA ASP A 124 20.19 9.88 -2.79
C ASP A 124 20.95 10.28 -1.51
N ASN A 125 21.94 9.48 -1.16
CA ASN A 125 22.73 9.68 0.06
C ASN A 125 23.72 10.84 -0.07
N SER A 126 23.91 11.43 -1.27
CA SER A 126 24.80 12.59 -1.43
C SER A 126 24.22 13.87 -0.82
N ASP A 127 22.91 13.91 -0.57
CA ASP A 127 22.20 15.12 -0.15
C ASP A 127 21.28 14.85 1.05
N TYR A 128 21.75 14.05 2.03
CA TYR A 128 21.01 13.69 3.24
C TYR A 128 19.57 13.17 3.01
N GLY A 129 19.31 12.59 1.83
CA GLY A 129 17.99 12.10 1.43
C GLY A 129 16.98 13.19 1.02
N HIS A 130 17.43 14.42 0.75
CA HIS A 130 16.63 15.46 0.10
C HIS A 130 16.37 15.17 -1.38
N LYS A 131 17.32 14.50 -2.04
CA LYS A 131 17.15 13.94 -3.37
C LYS A 131 16.85 12.45 -3.30
N CYS A 132 16.24 11.97 -4.36
CA CYS A 132 15.89 10.57 -4.53
C CYS A 132 16.01 10.16 -6.00
N VAL A 133 16.23 8.87 -6.20
CA VAL A 133 16.38 8.26 -7.52
C VAL A 133 15.06 7.60 -7.88
N ILE A 134 14.50 8.02 -9.00
CA ILE A 134 13.26 7.46 -9.56
C ILE A 134 13.51 6.89 -10.95
N LYS A 135 12.65 5.95 -11.37
CA LYS A 135 12.69 5.31 -12.67
C LYS A 135 11.33 5.32 -13.34
N GLY A 136 11.28 5.73 -14.60
CA GLY A 136 10.03 5.80 -15.36
C GLY A 136 10.12 6.79 -16.53
N PRO A 137 8.97 7.37 -16.95
CA PRO A 137 7.62 7.14 -16.42
C PRO A 137 7.13 5.70 -16.64
N ILE A 138 6.29 5.20 -15.74
CA ILE A 138 5.58 3.92 -15.90
C ILE A 138 4.34 4.19 -16.76
N VAL A 139 4.42 3.84 -18.04
CA VAL A 139 3.31 4.03 -19.01
C VAL A 139 2.30 2.88 -18.93
N ASP A 140 2.79 1.64 -18.87
CA ASP A 140 1.99 0.43 -18.69
C ASP A 140 2.62 -0.42 -17.59
N ALA A 141 1.92 -0.55 -16.47
CA ALA A 141 2.41 -1.34 -15.34
C ALA A 141 2.34 -2.86 -15.59
N VAL A 142 1.50 -3.31 -16.53
CA VAL A 142 1.31 -4.73 -16.88
C VAL A 142 2.39 -5.19 -17.85
N ASN A 143 2.65 -4.41 -18.90
CA ASN A 143 3.65 -4.72 -19.93
C ASN A 143 4.91 -3.86 -19.81
N ARG A 144 5.35 -3.61 -18.57
CA ARG A 144 6.43 -2.67 -18.26
C ARG A 144 7.79 -3.13 -18.83
N ASP A 145 8.32 -2.42 -19.82
CA ASP A 145 9.71 -2.60 -20.27
C ASP A 145 10.65 -1.67 -19.49
N THR A 146 11.21 -2.20 -18.40
CA THR A 146 12.10 -1.45 -17.52
C THR A 146 13.44 -1.08 -18.17
N LYS A 147 13.81 -1.60 -19.35
CA LYS A 147 15.11 -1.27 -19.98
C LYS A 147 15.11 0.09 -20.67
N GLN A 148 13.94 0.56 -21.10
CA GLN A 148 13.79 1.83 -21.81
C GLN A 148 13.49 3.01 -20.87
N GLU A 149 13.11 2.72 -19.63
CA GLU A 149 12.79 3.74 -18.63
C GLU A 149 14.04 4.48 -18.17
N LYS A 150 13.92 5.81 -18.08
CA LYS A 150 15.01 6.68 -17.62
C LYS A 150 15.11 6.62 -16.11
N VAL A 151 16.34 6.54 -15.62
CA VAL A 151 16.67 6.76 -14.20
C VAL A 151 17.07 8.22 -14.02
N GLN A 152 16.49 8.89 -13.03
CA GLN A 152 16.77 10.30 -12.75
C GLN A 152 16.76 10.61 -11.25
N SER A 153 17.51 11.65 -10.86
CA SER A 153 17.52 12.20 -9.51
C SER A 153 16.61 13.41 -9.44
N ILE A 154 15.77 13.48 -8.42
CA ILE A 154 14.77 14.54 -8.20
C ILE A 154 14.66 14.86 -6.71
N ASN A 155 14.23 16.07 -6.34
CA ASN A 155 13.97 16.41 -4.95
C ASN A 155 12.77 15.61 -4.43
N PHE A 156 12.87 15.10 -3.21
CA PHE A 156 11.80 14.34 -2.58
C PHE A 156 10.53 15.19 -2.38
N ASP A 157 10.71 16.49 -2.13
CA ASP A 157 9.59 17.43 -1.98
C ASP A 157 8.83 17.68 -3.29
N ASP A 158 9.39 17.29 -4.43
CA ASP A 158 8.71 17.36 -5.74
C ASP A 158 7.87 16.10 -6.04
N LEU A 159 7.85 15.14 -5.11
CA LEU A 159 7.11 13.89 -5.25
C LEU A 159 5.79 13.87 -4.47
N ARG A 160 4.85 13.07 -4.98
CA ARG A 160 3.68 12.55 -4.26
C ARG A 160 3.86 11.05 -4.06
N ILE A 161 3.85 10.60 -2.81
CA ILE A 161 3.88 9.17 -2.48
C ILE A 161 2.54 8.54 -2.86
N ILE A 162 2.54 7.35 -3.48
CA ILE A 162 1.30 6.63 -3.87
C ILE A 162 0.60 5.98 -2.66
N LEU A 163 -0.73 5.83 -2.71
CA LEU A 163 -1.54 5.19 -1.67
C LEU A 163 -1.05 3.75 -1.45
N GLY A 164 -1.16 3.25 -0.23
CA GLY A 164 -0.69 1.91 0.11
C GLY A 164 0.82 1.80 0.28
N THR A 165 1.58 2.88 0.06
CA THR A 165 3.05 2.86 0.24
C THR A 165 3.41 2.82 1.73
N PRO A 166 4.22 1.84 2.17
CA PRO A 166 4.77 1.81 3.51
C PRO A 166 5.71 2.98 3.77
N VAL A 167 5.55 3.62 4.92
CA VAL A 167 6.34 4.78 5.32
C VAL A 167 6.74 4.70 6.79
N VAL A 168 7.80 5.42 7.15
CA VAL A 168 8.21 5.67 8.53
C VAL A 168 8.11 7.16 8.81
N LEU A 169 7.55 7.50 9.97
CA LEU A 169 7.45 8.89 10.41
C LEU A 169 8.75 9.37 11.05
N ARG A 170 9.17 10.60 10.78
CA ARG A 170 10.41 11.19 11.30
C ARG A 170 10.24 12.67 11.62
N GLY A 171 11.02 13.18 12.57
CA GLY A 171 11.10 14.62 12.85
C GLY A 171 9.80 15.23 13.37
N MET A 172 9.00 14.46 14.10
CA MET A 172 7.70 14.92 14.61
C MET A 172 7.88 15.99 15.71
N ASP A 173 6.98 16.97 15.72
CA ASP A 173 6.94 18.03 16.73
C ASP A 173 6.70 17.49 18.15
N LYS A 174 6.96 18.33 19.16
CA LYS A 174 7.00 17.95 20.58
C LYS A 174 5.79 17.11 21.04
N GLY A 175 4.59 17.40 20.57
CA GLY A 175 3.36 16.66 20.91
C GLY A 175 3.23 15.29 20.23
N LEU A 176 3.85 15.10 19.07
CA LEU A 176 3.76 13.90 18.24
C LEU A 176 5.08 13.11 18.17
N ARG A 177 6.08 13.45 19.00
CA ARG A 177 7.38 12.75 19.06
C ARG A 177 7.25 11.25 19.20
N HIS A 178 6.24 10.78 19.93
CA HIS A 178 5.95 9.36 20.14
C HIS A 178 5.57 8.61 18.84
N LEU A 179 5.25 9.32 17.76
CA LEU A 179 4.99 8.75 16.44
C LEU A 179 6.27 8.60 15.60
N SER A 180 7.37 9.28 15.95
CA SER A 180 8.63 9.14 15.21
C SER A 180 9.16 7.71 15.29
N GLY A 181 9.56 7.17 14.14
CA GLY A 181 10.01 5.79 13.97
C GLY A 181 8.89 4.77 13.81
N LYS A 182 7.61 5.16 13.97
CA LYS A 182 6.49 4.24 13.71
C LYS A 182 6.33 4.00 12.21
N LEU A 183 6.07 2.74 11.89
CA LEU A 183 5.70 2.27 10.56
C LEU A 183 4.23 2.57 10.31
N ALA A 184 3.92 3.14 9.16
CA ALA A 184 2.57 3.48 8.73
C ALA A 184 2.41 3.22 7.23
N VAL A 185 1.20 3.41 6.72
CA VAL A 185 0.87 3.37 5.30
C VAL A 185 0.14 4.65 4.92
N ILE A 186 0.40 5.15 3.71
CA ILE A 186 -0.35 6.28 3.13
C ILE A 186 -1.76 5.80 2.74
N LEU A 187 -2.78 6.41 3.32
CA LEU A 187 -4.19 6.10 3.00
C LEU A 187 -4.81 7.08 2.02
N GLU A 188 -4.46 8.36 2.17
CA GLU A 188 -5.03 9.45 1.40
C GLU A 188 -4.10 10.67 1.46
N TRP A 189 -4.27 11.58 0.53
CA TRP A 189 -3.77 12.95 0.63
C TRP A 189 -4.80 13.90 0.04
N ASN A 190 -4.87 15.10 0.59
CA ASN A 190 -5.73 16.17 0.09
C ASN A 190 -4.86 17.28 -0.51
N ASP A 191 -4.87 17.41 -1.83
CA ASP A 191 -4.14 18.48 -2.54
C ASP A 191 -4.70 19.88 -2.27
N GLU A 192 -5.94 19.99 -1.78
CA GLU A 192 -6.61 21.27 -1.47
C GLU A 192 -6.37 21.74 -0.02
N ALA A 193 -5.85 20.87 0.84
CA ALA A 193 -5.55 21.23 2.22
C ALA A 193 -4.33 22.16 2.30
N ASP A 194 -4.43 23.22 3.10
CA ASP A 194 -3.31 24.10 3.44
C ASP A 194 -3.08 24.09 4.98
N PRO A 195 -1.97 23.50 5.47
CA PRO A 195 -0.91 22.87 4.69
C PRO A 195 -1.32 21.50 4.13
N PHE A 196 -0.70 21.10 3.02
CA PHE A 196 -0.86 19.76 2.46
C PHE A 196 -0.41 18.69 3.47
N THR A 197 -1.22 17.66 3.68
CA THR A 197 -0.89 16.53 4.57
C THR A 197 -1.23 15.18 3.96
N TYR A 198 -0.47 14.16 4.36
CA TYR A 198 -0.82 12.77 4.16
C TYR A 198 -1.66 12.27 5.33
N GLN A 199 -2.74 11.56 5.03
CA GLN A 199 -3.39 10.72 6.02
C GLN A 199 -2.67 9.36 6.06
N VAL A 200 -2.21 8.96 7.25
CA VAL A 200 -1.52 7.69 7.47
C VAL A 200 -2.23 6.82 8.48
N ALA A 201 -2.18 5.51 8.27
CA ALA A 201 -2.62 4.50 9.23
C ALA A 201 -1.45 3.65 9.73
N PHE A 202 -1.49 3.28 11.01
CA PHE A 202 -0.48 2.44 11.62
C PHE A 202 -0.87 0.96 11.52
N GLU A 203 0.13 0.07 11.45
CA GLU A 203 -0.11 -1.38 11.47
C GLU A 203 -0.98 -1.76 12.68
N GLY A 204 -2.07 -2.50 12.45
CA GLY A 204 -3.00 -2.91 13.50
C GLY A 204 -3.90 -1.81 14.08
N ASN A 205 -3.71 -0.54 13.72
CA ASN A 205 -4.59 0.57 14.13
C ASN A 205 -4.92 1.49 12.95
N ARG A 206 -5.79 1.00 12.06
CA ARG A 206 -6.26 1.76 10.89
C ARG A 206 -7.47 2.65 11.15
N TYR A 207 -8.16 2.46 12.29
CA TYR A 207 -9.39 3.19 12.60
C TYR A 207 -9.10 4.55 13.24
N GLU A 208 -7.83 4.82 13.57
CA GLU A 208 -7.34 6.09 14.08
C GLU A 208 -6.25 6.64 13.16
N PRO A 209 -6.59 6.99 11.91
CA PRO A 209 -5.62 7.59 11.00
C PRO A 209 -5.16 8.96 11.52
N CYS A 210 -3.95 9.35 11.16
CA CYS A 210 -3.34 10.62 11.55
C CYS A 210 -2.90 11.41 10.33
N ASN A 211 -3.11 12.72 10.34
CA ASN A 211 -2.58 13.61 9.31
C ASN A 211 -1.14 14.01 9.66
N VAL A 212 -0.24 13.89 8.70
CA VAL A 212 1.19 14.20 8.83
C VAL A 212 1.68 15.00 7.65
N GLU A 213 2.59 15.95 7.89
CA GLU A 213 3.20 16.73 6.82
C GLU A 213 4.18 15.88 5.98
N PRO A 214 4.36 16.17 4.67
CA PRO A 214 5.30 15.45 3.81
C PRO A 214 6.73 15.38 4.34
N LYS A 215 7.20 16.48 4.96
CA LYS A 215 8.55 16.56 5.53
C LYS A 215 8.81 15.46 6.56
N ASN A 216 7.77 14.98 7.22
CA ASN A 216 7.83 13.96 8.27
C ASN A 216 7.69 12.52 7.77
N VAL A 217 7.53 12.30 6.47
CA VAL A 217 7.27 10.97 5.90
C VAL A 217 8.47 10.49 5.09
N ARG A 218 8.86 9.22 5.26
CA ARG A 218 9.89 8.57 4.43
C ARG A 218 9.42 7.18 3.98
N ILE A 219 9.59 6.85 2.71
CA ILE A 219 9.24 5.56 2.11
C ILE A 219 10.11 4.46 2.71
N VAL A 220 9.49 3.32 3.01
CA VAL A 220 10.15 2.11 3.53
C VAL A 220 10.17 1.04 2.44
N PHE A 221 11.37 0.51 2.14
CA PHE A 221 11.53 -0.58 1.18
C PHE A 221 11.25 -1.94 1.80
N ASP A 222 11.90 -2.23 2.93
CA ASP A 222 11.71 -3.49 3.65
C ASP A 222 11.01 -3.24 4.98
N LEU A 223 9.90 -3.93 5.19
CA LEU A 223 9.20 -3.85 6.47
C LEU A 223 10.08 -4.43 7.58
N PRO A 224 10.28 -3.71 8.70
CA PRO A 224 10.98 -4.27 9.85
C PRO A 224 10.20 -5.47 10.40
N PRO A 225 10.86 -6.44 11.05
CA PRO A 225 10.17 -7.54 11.72
C PRO A 225 9.08 -7.02 12.68
N LYS A 226 7.99 -7.76 12.81
CA LYS A 226 6.93 -7.40 13.74
C LYS A 226 7.50 -7.49 15.16
N ARG A 227 7.52 -6.37 15.88
CA ARG A 227 7.88 -6.36 17.31
C ARG A 227 6.68 -6.92 18.07
N HIS A 228 6.91 -7.99 18.82
CA HIS A 228 5.93 -8.62 19.70
C HIS A 228 5.85 -7.89 21.03
#